data_AF-A0A965PXN7-F1
#
_entry.id   AF-A0A965PXN7-F1
#
_cell.length_a   1.000
_cell.length_b   1.000
_cell.length_c   1.000
_cell.angle_alpha   90.00
_cell.angle_beta   90.00
_cell.angle_gamma   90.00
#
_symmetry.space_group_name_H-M   'P 1'
#
loop_
_entity.id
_entity.type
_entity.pdbx_description
1 polymer ?
#
loop_
_entity_poly.entity_id
_entity_poly.type
_entity_poly.pdbx_seq_one_letter_code
_entity_poly.pdbx_strand_id
1 'polypeptide(L)'
;MAGSSSHSVLADLPQPAPLLAGRARMAWLAALVFLCAVVPVLNLATPAGSVFHISDFMVALVGKIMCYAICALAMDLIWGYTGILSLGHGLFFALGGYAMGMYLMREIGLDGNYKSALPDFMVFLDWKTLPWHWALSHSLLAALLLIVLVPGLVALVFGYFAFRSRIKGVYFSIITQALTFAAMLLF
;
A
#
# COMPACT_ATOMS: atom_id res chain seq x y z
N MET A 1 -35.14 -51.55 -11.14
CA MET A 1 -34.06 -50.95 -11.95
C MET A 1 -34.00 -49.46 -11.62
N ALA A 2 -33.14 -49.09 -10.66
CA ALA A 2 -32.90 -47.70 -10.28
C ALA A 2 -31.59 -47.26 -10.94
N GLY A 3 -31.66 -46.33 -11.89
CA GLY A 3 -30.52 -45.89 -12.69
C GLY A 3 -30.47 -44.37 -12.80
N SER A 4 -29.56 -43.80 -11.99
CA SER A 4 -28.77 -42.58 -12.20
C SER A 4 -29.36 -41.43 -13.03
N SER A 5 -29.72 -40.34 -12.34
CA SER A 5 -29.97 -39.02 -12.96
C SER A 5 -29.43 -37.90 -12.06
N SER A 6 -28.11 -37.89 -11.83
CA SER A 6 -27.46 -36.96 -10.88
C SER A 6 -26.29 -36.15 -11.49
N HIS A 7 -26.15 -36.05 -12.82
CA HIS A 7 -24.94 -35.50 -13.45
C HIS A 7 -25.06 -34.17 -14.21
N SER A 8 -26.22 -33.49 -14.25
CA SER A 8 -26.41 -32.34 -15.16
C SER A 8 -26.50 -30.95 -14.52
N VAL A 9 -26.48 -30.80 -13.18
CA VAL A 9 -26.66 -29.48 -12.54
C VAL A 9 -25.36 -28.66 -12.45
N LEU A 10 -24.19 -29.31 -12.49
CA LEU A 10 -22.89 -28.64 -12.35
C LEU A 10 -22.35 -28.02 -13.65
N ALA A 11 -22.98 -28.27 -14.81
CA ALA A 11 -22.48 -27.83 -16.12
C ALA A 11 -22.88 -26.39 -16.49
N ASP A 12 -23.83 -25.78 -15.76
CA ASP A 12 -24.45 -24.51 -16.13
C ASP A 12 -24.11 -23.38 -15.13
N LEU A 13 -22.92 -23.45 -14.53
CA LEU A 13 -22.44 -22.35 -13.69
C LEU A 13 -22.00 -21.18 -14.59
N PRO A 14 -22.51 -19.95 -14.35
CA PRO A 14 -22.09 -18.77 -15.08
C PRO A 14 -20.57 -18.66 -15.05
N GLN A 15 -19.94 -18.73 -16.23
CA GLN A 15 -18.49 -18.52 -16.34
C GLN A 15 -18.18 -17.09 -15.88
N PRO A 16 -17.23 -16.88 -14.96
CA PRO A 16 -16.88 -15.53 -14.53
C PRO A 16 -16.41 -14.74 -15.75
N ALA A 17 -17.16 -13.70 -16.10
CA ALA A 17 -16.77 -12.80 -17.18
C ALA A 17 -15.43 -12.14 -16.82
N PRO A 18 -14.49 -12.01 -17.78
CA PRO A 18 -13.23 -11.35 -17.49
C PRO A 18 -13.47 -9.91 -17.03
N LEU A 19 -12.90 -9.54 -15.87
CA LEU A 19 -13.03 -8.22 -15.24
C LEU A 19 -12.65 -7.05 -16.17
N LEU A 20 -11.81 -7.30 -17.18
CA LEU A 20 -11.40 -6.32 -18.18
C LEU A 20 -11.40 -6.98 -19.57
N ALA A 21 -12.00 -6.29 -20.54
CA ALA A 21 -11.90 -6.65 -21.95
C ALA A 21 -10.42 -6.79 -22.37
N GLY A 22 -10.10 -7.67 -23.32
CA GLY A 22 -8.70 -7.96 -23.70
C GLY A 22 -7.87 -6.71 -24.02
N ARG A 23 -8.46 -5.73 -24.70
CA ARG A 23 -7.83 -4.44 -25.02
C ARG A 23 -7.57 -3.58 -23.78
N ALA A 24 -8.51 -3.58 -22.83
CA ALA A 24 -8.38 -2.82 -21.58
C ALA A 24 -7.30 -3.43 -20.67
N ARG A 25 -7.20 -4.76 -20.59
CA ARG A 25 -6.08 -5.44 -19.88
C ARG A 25 -4.73 -5.06 -20.47
N MET A 26 -4.60 -5.07 -21.79
CA MET A 26 -3.35 -4.75 -22.46
C MET A 26 -2.95 -3.28 -22.25
N ALA A 27 -3.93 -2.35 -22.30
CA ALA A 27 -3.69 -0.95 -21.99
C ALA A 27 -3.24 -0.76 -20.52
N TRP A 28 -3.87 -1.47 -19.58
CA TRP A 28 -3.50 -1.42 -18.16
C TRP A 28 -2.08 -1.94 -17.92
N LEU A 29 -1.73 -3.09 -18.52
CA LEU A 29 -0.38 -3.66 -18.43
C LEU A 29 0.66 -2.75 -19.07
N ALA A 30 0.35 -2.16 -20.23
CA ALA A 30 1.24 -1.20 -20.89
C ALA A 30 1.48 0.04 -20.01
N ALA A 31 0.43 0.59 -19.37
CA ALA A 31 0.56 1.70 -18.45
C ALA A 31 1.42 1.35 -17.22
N LEU A 32 1.24 0.15 -16.64
CA LEU A 32 2.07 -0.35 -15.54
C LEU A 32 3.54 -0.48 -15.94
N VAL A 33 3.83 -1.09 -17.08
CA VAL A 33 5.22 -1.23 -17.56
C VAL A 33 5.84 0.14 -17.84
N PHE A 34 5.08 1.05 -18.45
CA PHE A 34 5.55 2.41 -18.69
C PHE A 34 5.92 3.13 -17.39
N LEU A 35 5.04 3.09 -16.39
CA LEU A 35 5.25 3.77 -15.10
C LEU A 35 6.34 3.12 -14.25
N CYS A 36 6.37 1.80 -14.15
CA CYS A 36 7.27 1.08 -13.23
C CYS A 36 8.65 0.77 -13.81
N ALA A 37 8.79 0.73 -15.14
CA ALA A 37 10.07 0.38 -15.78
C ALA A 37 10.57 1.50 -16.70
N VAL A 38 9.74 2.02 -17.61
CA VAL A 38 10.20 3.00 -18.61
C VAL A 38 10.56 4.34 -17.94
N VAL A 39 9.74 4.83 -17.02
CA VAL A 39 10.01 6.10 -16.33
C VAL A 39 11.34 6.09 -15.54
N PRO A 40 11.62 5.10 -14.67
CA PRO A 40 12.93 5.01 -13.99
C PRO A 40 14.10 4.80 -14.95
N VAL A 41 13.93 3.99 -16.00
CA VAL A 41 14.99 3.76 -16.99
C VAL A 41 15.31 5.04 -17.77
N LEU A 42 14.30 5.82 -18.15
CA LEU A 42 14.51 7.10 -18.82
C LEU A 42 15.19 8.11 -17.89
N ASN A 43 14.92 8.09 -16.58
CA ASN A 43 15.61 8.92 -15.61
C ASN A 43 17.10 8.53 -15.45
N LEU A 44 17.42 7.22 -15.38
CA LEU A 44 18.78 6.73 -15.13
C LEU A 44 19.67 6.61 -16.39
N ALA A 45 19.10 6.21 -17.53
CA ALA A 45 19.88 5.83 -18.72
C ALA A 45 20.06 6.97 -19.73
N THR A 46 19.33 8.08 -19.58
CA THR A 46 19.43 9.21 -20.51
C THR A 46 20.22 10.38 -19.93
N PRO A 47 21.13 11.01 -20.70
CA PRO A 47 21.86 12.19 -20.25
C PRO A 47 20.93 13.39 -20.01
N ALA A 48 21.25 14.21 -19.00
CA ALA A 48 20.44 15.36 -18.57
C ALA A 48 20.12 16.42 -19.67
N GLY A 49 20.88 16.43 -20.78
CA GLY A 49 20.64 17.30 -21.93
C GLY A 49 19.69 16.74 -23.01
N SER A 50 19.20 15.50 -22.84
CA SER A 50 18.32 14.84 -23.81
C SER A 50 16.86 15.22 -23.60
N VAL A 51 16.10 15.39 -24.69
CA VAL A 51 14.64 15.66 -24.67
C VAL A 51 13.86 14.53 -23.96
N PHE A 52 14.42 13.31 -23.94
CA PHE A 52 13.79 12.15 -23.29
C PHE A 52 14.16 11.99 -21.81
N HIS A 53 14.96 12.89 -21.23
CA HIS A 53 15.36 12.82 -19.83
C HIS A 53 14.22 13.22 -18.90
N ILE A 54 13.87 12.30 -18.01
CA ILE A 54 12.90 12.55 -16.94
C ILE A 54 13.69 12.91 -15.68
N SER A 55 13.50 14.13 -15.18
CA SER A 55 14.17 14.58 -13.96
C SER A 55 13.66 13.87 -12.70
N ASP A 56 14.48 13.83 -11.65
CA ASP A 56 14.11 13.23 -10.35
C ASP A 56 12.84 13.86 -9.77
N PHE A 57 12.66 15.17 -9.99
CA PHE A 57 11.45 15.89 -9.61
C PHE A 57 10.20 15.31 -10.29
N MET A 58 10.26 15.04 -11.60
CA MET A 58 9.14 14.45 -12.33
C MET A 58 8.85 13.03 -11.88
N VAL A 59 9.89 12.21 -11.64
CA VAL A 59 9.73 10.86 -11.09
C VAL A 59 9.05 10.90 -9.71
N ALA A 60 9.51 11.78 -8.81
CA ALA A 60 8.91 11.96 -7.50
C ALA A 60 7.47 12.49 -7.56
N LEU A 61 7.18 13.41 -8.49
CA LEU A 61 5.85 13.97 -8.69
C LEU A 61 4.87 12.91 -9.23
N VAL A 62 5.29 12.13 -10.24
CA VAL A 62 4.50 11.01 -10.77
C VAL A 62 4.23 9.98 -9.67
N GLY A 63 5.25 9.60 -8.90
CA GLY A 63 5.08 8.70 -7.75
C GLY A 63 4.06 9.22 -6.75
N LYS A 64 4.14 10.51 -6.39
CA LYS A 64 3.17 11.16 -5.48
C LYS A 64 1.73 11.13 -6.03
N ILE A 65 1.55 11.47 -7.31
CA ILE A 65 0.24 11.46 -7.96
C ILE A 65 -0.32 10.03 -7.99
N MET A 66 0.51 9.03 -8.28
CA MET A 66 0.09 7.62 -8.27
C MET A 66 -0.34 7.15 -6.89
N CYS A 67 0.37 7.53 -5.83
CA CYS A 67 -0.07 7.24 -4.45
C CYS A 67 -1.47 7.79 -4.17
N TYR A 68 -1.75 9.05 -4.55
CA TYR A 68 -3.09 9.62 -4.39
C TYR A 68 -4.13 8.95 -5.29
N ALA A 69 -3.76 8.57 -6.51
CA ALA A 69 -4.65 7.86 -7.44
C ALA A 69 -5.04 6.46 -6.90
N ILE A 70 -4.10 5.70 -6.33
CA ILE A 70 -4.37 4.41 -5.70
C ILE A 70 -5.31 4.58 -4.51
N CYS A 71 -5.07 5.60 -3.66
CA CYS A 71 -5.96 5.91 -2.55
C CYS A 71 -7.38 6.29 -3.03
N ALA A 72 -7.48 7.11 -4.08
CA ALA A 72 -8.77 7.49 -4.67
C ALA A 72 -9.51 6.28 -5.25
N LEU A 73 -8.81 5.41 -6.00
CA LEU A 73 -9.37 4.18 -6.55
C LEU A 73 -9.82 3.21 -5.44
N ALA A 74 -9.05 3.07 -4.35
CA ALA A 74 -9.44 2.24 -3.22
C ALA A 74 -10.75 2.75 -2.57
N MET A 75 -10.91 4.07 -2.42
CA MET A 75 -12.14 4.66 -1.90
C MET A 75 -13.32 4.50 -2.86
N ASP A 76 -13.10 4.66 -4.17
CA ASP A 76 -14.10 4.43 -5.20
C ASP A 76 -14.58 2.97 -5.21
N LEU A 77 -13.68 1.99 -5.08
CA LEU A 77 -14.06 0.58 -5.01
C LEU A 77 -14.84 0.26 -3.74
N ILE A 78 -14.40 0.74 -2.57
CA ILE A 78 -15.08 0.43 -1.31
C ILE A 78 -16.47 1.08 -1.28
N TRP A 79 -16.58 2.38 -1.56
CA TRP A 79 -17.85 3.06 -1.50
C TRP A 79 -18.72 2.79 -2.74
N GLY A 80 -18.16 2.90 -3.94
CA GLY A 80 -18.88 2.78 -5.20
C GLY A 80 -19.30 1.35 -5.55
N TYR A 81 -18.42 0.35 -5.35
CA TYR A 81 -18.75 -1.04 -5.71
C TYR A 81 -19.34 -1.84 -4.54
N THR A 82 -18.79 -1.71 -3.32
CA THR A 82 -19.28 -2.52 -2.17
C THR A 82 -20.38 -1.84 -1.36
N GLY A 83 -20.56 -0.53 -1.49
CA GLY A 83 -21.55 0.24 -0.72
C GLY A 83 -21.21 0.39 0.77
N ILE A 84 -19.98 0.04 1.19
CA ILE A 84 -19.52 0.10 2.58
C ILE A 84 -18.75 1.41 2.79
N LEU A 85 -19.04 2.14 3.87
CA LEU A 85 -18.27 3.31 4.28
C LEU A 85 -16.96 2.87 4.95
N SER A 86 -15.80 3.26 4.39
CA SER A 86 -14.49 3.00 4.99
C SER A 86 -14.13 4.10 5.99
N LEU A 87 -14.32 3.85 7.30
CA LEU A 87 -14.18 4.88 8.35
C LEU A 87 -12.90 4.77 9.20
N GLY A 88 -12.04 3.79 8.93
CA GLY A 88 -10.74 3.67 9.63
C GLY A 88 -9.72 2.71 9.03
N HIS A 89 -10.00 2.09 7.88
CA HIS A 89 -9.09 1.10 7.29
C HIS A 89 -7.78 1.70 6.75
N GLY A 90 -7.79 3.01 6.46
CA GLY A 90 -6.60 3.73 6.00
C GLY A 90 -5.45 3.71 7.02
N LEU A 91 -5.74 3.57 8.32
CA LEU A 91 -4.72 3.47 9.36
C LEU A 91 -3.77 2.28 9.12
N PHE A 92 -4.32 1.10 8.82
CA PHE A 92 -3.50 -0.10 8.58
C PHE A 92 -2.64 0.05 7.32
N PHE A 93 -3.17 0.68 6.29
CA PHE A 93 -2.40 0.99 5.08
C PHE A 93 -1.26 1.98 5.39
N ALA A 94 -1.53 3.02 6.18
CA ALA A 94 -0.51 3.98 6.61
C ALA A 94 0.62 3.33 7.42
N LEU A 95 0.30 2.40 8.33
CA LEU A 95 1.32 1.66 9.10
C LEU A 95 2.25 0.83 8.19
N GLY A 96 1.70 0.13 7.21
CA GLY A 96 2.50 -0.61 6.23
C GLY A 96 3.36 0.33 5.36
N GLY A 97 2.75 1.40 4.85
CA GLY A 97 3.46 2.42 4.06
C GLY A 97 4.60 3.09 4.84
N TYR A 98 4.40 3.35 6.13
CA TYR A 98 5.43 3.90 7.02
C TYR A 98 6.59 2.93 7.22
N ALA A 99 6.33 1.64 7.40
CA ALA A 99 7.38 0.62 7.48
C ALA A 99 8.24 0.56 6.20
N MET A 100 7.61 0.63 5.02
CA MET A 100 8.33 0.70 3.74
C MET A 100 9.09 2.02 3.58
N GLY A 101 8.47 3.14 3.94
CA GLY A 101 9.09 4.46 3.89
C GLY A 101 10.37 4.53 4.74
N MET A 102 10.36 3.88 5.90
CA MET A 102 11.56 3.76 6.75
C MET A 102 12.68 2.96 6.09
N TYR A 103 12.37 1.90 5.36
CA TYR A 103 13.37 1.16 4.56
C TYR A 103 13.94 2.05 3.45
N LEU A 104 13.08 2.67 2.65
CA LEU A 104 13.50 3.54 1.54
C LEU A 104 14.34 4.73 2.00
N MET A 105 14.00 5.35 3.12
CA MET A 105 14.79 6.45 3.70
C MET A 105 16.18 6.02 4.18
N ARG A 106 16.38 4.74 4.51
CA ARG A 106 17.71 4.21 4.85
C ARG A 106 18.54 3.89 3.62
N GLU A 107 17.91 3.44 2.53
CA GLU A 107 18.58 3.18 1.25
C GLU A 107 19.13 4.47 0.62
N ILE A 108 18.52 5.63 0.88
CA ILE A 108 19.06 6.94 0.46
C ILE A 108 20.44 7.19 1.11
N GLY A 109 20.58 6.92 2.40
CA GLY A 109 21.86 7.01 3.13
C GLY A 109 22.65 8.31 2.86
N LEU A 110 23.89 8.15 2.35
CA LEU A 110 24.80 9.27 2.11
C LEU A 110 24.39 10.19 0.95
N ASP A 111 23.44 9.77 0.12
CA ASP A 111 22.87 10.59 -0.95
C ASP A 111 21.79 11.54 -0.42
N GLY A 112 21.44 11.44 0.87
CA GLY A 112 20.54 12.35 1.57
C GLY A 112 21.14 13.74 1.80
N ASN A 113 20.30 14.69 2.20
CA ASN A 113 20.69 16.09 2.38
C ASN A 113 21.77 16.25 3.46
N TYR A 114 21.72 15.41 4.50
CA TYR A 114 22.68 15.44 5.62
C TYR A 114 23.87 14.48 5.46
N LYS A 115 23.92 13.71 4.35
CA LYS A 115 24.99 12.74 4.05
C LYS A 115 25.33 11.83 5.23
N SER A 116 24.31 11.29 5.88
CA SER A 116 24.42 10.47 7.08
C SER A 116 23.90 9.06 6.83
N ALA A 117 24.38 8.10 7.61
CA ALA A 117 23.81 6.74 7.62
C ALA A 117 22.43 6.69 8.30
N LEU A 118 22.05 7.74 9.02
CA LEU A 118 20.73 7.90 9.62
C LEU A 118 19.78 8.56 8.62
N PRO A 119 18.49 8.18 8.59
CA PRO A 119 17.48 8.88 7.82
C PRO A 119 17.47 10.39 8.09
N ASP A 120 17.29 11.20 7.04
CA ASP A 120 17.38 12.67 7.11
C ASP A 120 16.46 13.29 8.18
N PHE A 121 15.25 12.75 8.39
CA PHE A 121 14.32 13.26 9.42
C PHE A 121 14.81 13.00 10.85
N MET A 122 15.55 11.91 11.09
CA MET A 122 16.14 11.60 12.40
C MET A 122 17.30 12.55 12.69
N VAL A 123 18.10 12.85 11.67
CA VAL A 123 19.16 13.87 11.78
C VAL A 123 18.57 15.24 12.05
N PHE A 124 17.48 15.60 11.35
CA PHE A 124 16.74 16.85 11.60
C PHE A 124 16.21 16.97 13.04
N LEU A 125 15.77 15.85 13.64
CA LEU A 125 15.33 15.78 15.04
C LEU A 125 16.49 15.63 16.06
N ASP A 126 17.74 15.78 15.63
CA ASP A 126 18.98 15.63 16.43
C ASP A 126 19.26 14.23 17.00
N TRP A 127 18.76 13.17 16.36
CA TRP A 127 19.04 11.79 16.79
C TRP A 127 20.48 11.40 16.44
N LYS A 128 21.18 10.75 17.37
CA LYS A 128 22.58 10.33 17.18
C LYS A 128 22.75 8.86 16.79
N THR A 129 21.74 8.03 17.04
CA THR A 129 21.79 6.59 16.77
C THR A 129 20.44 6.08 16.28
N LEU A 130 20.47 5.01 15.49
CA LEU A 130 19.25 4.39 15.00
C LEU A 130 18.54 3.67 16.16
N PRO A 131 17.23 3.89 16.35
CA PRO A 131 16.49 3.25 17.43
C PRO A 131 16.39 1.75 17.21
N TRP A 132 16.42 0.99 18.30
CA TRP A 132 16.42 -0.47 18.25
C TRP A 132 15.23 -1.06 17.47
N HIS A 133 14.05 -0.45 17.55
CA HIS A 133 12.85 -0.93 16.86
C HIS A 133 12.93 -0.75 15.33
N TRP A 134 13.79 0.15 14.84
CA TRP A 134 14.09 0.32 13.42
C TRP A 134 15.32 -0.47 12.97
N ALA A 135 15.97 -1.24 13.83
CA ALA A 135 17.15 -2.01 13.44
C ALA A 135 16.88 -2.92 12.23
N LEU A 136 15.67 -3.50 12.18
CA LEU A 136 15.27 -4.47 11.16
C LEU A 136 15.07 -3.87 9.75
N SER A 137 14.96 -2.54 9.61
CA SER A 137 14.72 -1.88 8.32
C SER A 137 15.95 -1.80 7.41
N HIS A 138 17.00 -2.59 7.64
CA HIS A 138 18.16 -2.67 6.75
C HIS A 138 17.95 -3.69 5.62
N SER A 139 17.11 -4.69 5.85
CA SER A 139 16.86 -5.75 4.87
C SER A 139 15.52 -5.53 4.18
N LEU A 140 15.51 -5.64 2.86
CA LEU A 140 14.27 -5.60 2.07
C LEU A 140 13.29 -6.68 2.52
N LEU A 141 13.75 -7.91 2.77
CA LEU A 141 12.89 -9.00 3.23
C LEU A 141 12.28 -8.70 4.60
N ALA A 142 13.08 -8.13 5.51
CA ALA A 142 12.56 -7.70 6.81
C ALA A 142 11.55 -6.56 6.68
N ALA A 143 11.79 -5.59 5.79
CA ALA A 143 10.84 -4.52 5.50
C ALA A 143 9.51 -5.09 4.94
N LEU A 144 9.57 -6.01 3.98
CA LEU A 144 8.40 -6.71 3.45
C LEU A 144 7.62 -7.46 4.53
N LEU A 145 8.32 -8.12 5.45
CA LEU A 145 7.69 -8.76 6.60
C LEU A 145 7.04 -7.73 7.52
N LEU A 146 7.69 -6.60 7.84
CA LEU A 146 7.11 -5.55 8.68
C LEU A 146 5.86 -4.92 8.04
N ILE A 147 5.85 -4.72 6.72
CA ILE A 147 4.71 -4.16 5.98
C ILE A 147 3.45 -5.02 6.15
N VAL A 148 3.60 -6.34 6.33
CA VAL A 148 2.47 -7.26 6.55
C VAL A 148 2.21 -7.48 8.03
N LEU A 149 3.26 -7.74 8.81
CA LEU A 149 3.16 -8.12 10.22
C LEU A 149 2.72 -6.96 11.09
N VAL A 150 3.23 -5.74 10.88
CA VAL A 150 2.86 -4.59 11.73
C VAL A 150 1.37 -4.27 11.62
N PRO A 151 0.82 -3.95 10.43
CA PRO A 151 -0.61 -3.70 10.33
C PRO A 151 -1.45 -4.94 10.62
N GLY A 152 -0.96 -6.14 10.28
CA GLY A 152 -1.64 -7.40 10.58
C GLY A 152 -1.79 -7.68 12.07
N LEU A 153 -0.74 -7.43 12.86
CA LEU A 153 -0.76 -7.58 14.32
C LEU A 153 -1.68 -6.55 14.96
N VAL A 154 -1.61 -5.28 14.54
CA VAL A 154 -2.50 -4.23 15.06
C VAL A 154 -3.96 -4.56 14.71
N ALA A 155 -4.22 -5.00 13.48
CA ALA A 155 -5.55 -5.44 13.04
C ALA A 155 -6.03 -6.67 13.82
N LEU A 156 -5.14 -7.61 14.14
CA LEU A 156 -5.46 -8.80 14.94
C LEU A 156 -5.83 -8.42 16.37
N VAL A 157 -5.05 -7.56 17.02
CA VAL A 157 -5.34 -7.09 18.38
C VAL A 157 -6.68 -6.36 18.40
N PHE A 158 -6.88 -5.42 17.47
CA PHE A 158 -8.14 -4.70 17.32
C PHE A 158 -9.32 -5.64 17.07
N GLY A 159 -9.19 -6.55 16.09
CA GLY A 159 -10.21 -7.50 15.72
C GLY A 159 -10.56 -8.46 16.86
N TYR A 160 -9.56 -8.92 17.61
CA TYR A 160 -9.77 -9.77 18.78
C TYR A 160 -10.70 -9.10 19.81
N PHE A 161 -10.43 -7.84 20.18
CA PHE A 161 -11.28 -7.11 21.14
C PHE A 161 -12.65 -6.76 20.57
N ALA A 162 -12.72 -6.38 19.29
CA ALA A 162 -13.97 -6.04 18.61
C ALA A 162 -14.93 -7.25 18.54
N PHE A 163 -14.41 -8.43 18.14
CA PHE A 163 -15.21 -9.65 18.03
C PHE A 163 -15.54 -10.27 19.38
N ARG A 164 -14.58 -10.27 20.34
CA ARG A 164 -14.83 -10.77 21.70
C ARG A 164 -15.94 -9.98 22.40
N SER A 165 -16.03 -8.68 22.13
CA SER A 165 -17.07 -7.80 22.68
C SER A 165 -18.40 -7.88 21.91
N ARG A 166 -18.51 -8.74 20.89
CA ARG A 166 -19.69 -8.92 20.02
C ARG A 166 -20.28 -7.60 19.49
N ILE A 167 -19.41 -6.65 19.13
CA ILE A 167 -19.79 -5.33 18.63
C ILE A 167 -20.39 -5.47 17.22
N LYS A 168 -21.52 -4.82 16.96
CA LYS A 168 -22.24 -4.91 15.68
C LYS A 168 -22.66 -3.55 15.16
N GLY A 169 -22.81 -3.46 13.84
CA GLY A 169 -23.38 -2.30 13.16
C GLY A 169 -22.60 -1.00 13.44
N VAL A 170 -23.33 0.06 13.78
CA VAL A 170 -22.80 1.43 13.92
C VAL A 170 -21.68 1.54 14.96
N TYR A 171 -21.76 0.80 16.07
CA TYR A 171 -20.75 0.85 17.13
C TYR A 171 -19.36 0.42 16.64
N PHE A 172 -19.29 -0.57 15.76
CA PHE A 172 -18.02 -1.00 15.17
C PHE A 172 -17.37 0.14 14.38
N SER A 173 -18.19 0.85 13.60
CA SER A 173 -17.76 1.99 12.79
C SER A 173 -17.22 3.15 13.64
N ILE A 174 -17.92 3.51 14.72
CA ILE A 174 -17.51 4.57 15.65
C ILE A 174 -16.13 4.24 16.26
N ILE A 175 -15.92 2.99 16.67
CA ILE A 175 -14.66 2.57 17.29
C ILE A 175 -13.51 2.60 16.28
N THR A 176 -13.71 2.13 15.04
CA THR A 176 -12.65 2.19 14.00
C THR A 176 -12.25 3.62 13.66
N GLN A 177 -13.21 4.54 13.68
CA GLN A 177 -12.96 5.96 13.44
C GLN A 177 -12.26 6.62 14.63
N ALA A 178 -12.68 6.30 15.86
CA ALA A 178 -12.02 6.75 17.08
C ALA A 178 -10.56 6.25 17.16
N LEU A 179 -10.29 5.01 16.76
CA LEU A 179 -8.94 4.46 16.66
C LEU A 179 -8.08 5.26 15.67
N THR A 180 -8.63 5.56 14.49
CA THR A 180 -7.93 6.34 13.46
C THR A 180 -7.64 7.77 13.94
N PHE A 181 -8.60 8.39 14.63
CA PHE A 181 -8.43 9.71 15.21
C PHE A 181 -7.40 9.71 16.36
N ALA A 182 -7.42 8.69 17.23
CA ALA A 182 -6.43 8.53 18.29
C ALA A 182 -5.02 8.34 17.72
N ALA A 183 -4.89 7.55 16.65
CA ALA A 183 -3.62 7.40 15.94
C ALA A 183 -3.16 8.74 15.33
N MET A 184 -4.06 9.49 14.70
CA MET A 184 -3.74 10.82 14.16
C MET A 184 -3.26 11.80 15.25
N LEU A 185 -3.75 11.71 16.48
CA LEU A 185 -3.30 12.55 17.59
C LEU A 185 -1.97 12.10 18.21
N LEU A 186 -1.60 10.83 18.04
CA LEU A 186 -0.38 10.26 18.61
C LEU A 186 0.88 10.64 17.81
N PHE A 187 0.72 10.91 16.52
CA PHE A 187 1.80 11.24 15.58
C PHE A 187 1.75 12.73 15.17
#